data_AF-A0A7S0F1P3-F1
#
_entry.id   AF-A0A7S0F1P3-F1
#
_cell.length_a   1.000
_cell.length_b   1.000
_cell.length_c   1.000
_cell.angle_alpha   90.00
_cell.angle_beta   90.00
_cell.angle_gamma   90.00
#
_symmetry.space_group_name_H-M   'P 1'
#
loop_
_entity.id
_entity.type
_entity.pdbx_description
1 polymer ?
#
loop_
_entity_poly.entity_id
_entity_poly.type
_entity_poly.pdbx_seq_one_letter_code
_entity_poly.pdbx_strand_id
1 'polypeptide(L)'
;NLIGTMQVKLADQEVALLVMGYLEDKGWLSAMTAMEEESGFQMEDFGKELNFLRKLILRGEWKNAEDFIKPLQSSVKEDYARVLFAVRKQQFLELLDDVESRPELPELVKVLKALEELCSRSEFKELCFFLTLSDIREHGDYRSWTVSRGRYETFQSMLK
;
A
#
# COMPACT_ATOMS: atom_id res chain seq x y z
N ASN A 1 26.67 10.60 -45.31
CA ASN A 1 25.80 11.28 -44.33
C ASN A 1 25.71 10.41 -43.09
N LEU A 2 26.48 10.80 -42.07
CA LEU A 2 26.55 10.16 -40.76
C LEU A 2 25.21 10.37 -40.04
N ILE A 3 24.39 9.32 -39.92
CA ILE A 3 23.39 9.28 -38.86
C ILE A 3 24.17 8.87 -37.62
N GLY A 4 24.70 9.85 -36.89
CA GLY A 4 25.31 9.62 -35.59
C GLY A 4 24.24 9.08 -34.66
N THR A 5 24.36 7.81 -34.26
CA THR A 5 23.60 7.28 -33.13
C THR A 5 24.01 8.05 -31.90
N MET A 6 23.13 8.92 -31.41
CA MET A 6 23.31 9.64 -30.15
C MET A 6 23.26 8.61 -29.01
N GLN A 7 24.42 8.11 -28.59
CA GLN A 7 24.53 7.25 -27.42
C GLN A 7 24.50 8.12 -26.17
N VAL A 8 23.31 8.27 -25.59
CA VAL A 8 23.18 8.86 -24.26
C VAL A 8 23.70 7.83 -23.26
N LYS A 9 24.86 8.09 -22.65
CA LYS A 9 25.41 7.25 -21.58
C LYS A 9 24.71 7.64 -20.28
N LEU A 10 23.72 6.85 -19.88
CA LEU A 10 23.11 6.94 -18.56
C LEU A 10 23.76 5.88 -17.66
N ALA A 11 23.92 6.20 -16.37
CA ALA A 11 24.24 5.18 -15.38
C ALA A 11 23.04 4.20 -15.27
N ASP A 12 23.32 2.92 -14.99
CA ASP A 12 22.26 1.90 -14.86
C ASP A 12 21.19 2.31 -13.83
N GLN A 13 21.60 3.00 -12.76
CA GLN A 13 20.69 3.58 -11.77
C GLN A 13 19.76 4.63 -12.36
N GLU A 14 20.23 5.53 -13.22
CA GLU A 14 19.40 6.58 -13.84
C GLU A 14 18.35 5.99 -14.77
N VAL A 15 18.73 4.96 -15.55
CA VAL A 15 17.79 4.23 -16.40
C VAL A 15 16.73 3.54 -15.56
N ALA A 16 17.14 2.88 -14.48
CA ALA A 16 16.22 2.18 -13.59
C ALA A 16 15.22 3.15 -12.93
N LEU A 17 15.70 4.28 -12.39
CA LEU A 17 14.85 5.31 -11.79
C LEU A 17 13.88 5.92 -12.80
N LEU A 18 14.33 6.15 -14.05
CA LEU A 18 13.45 6.65 -15.11
C LEU A 18 12.32 5.67 -15.45
N VAL A 19 12.64 4.38 -15.57
CA VAL A 19 11.64 3.34 -15.83
C VAL A 19 10.69 3.22 -14.66
N MET A 20 11.18 3.17 -13.42
CA MET A 20 10.34 3.09 -12.21
C MET A 20 9.40 4.29 -12.10
N GLY A 21 9.87 5.51 -12.37
CA GLY A 21 9.00 6.70 -12.41
C GLY A 21 7.91 6.61 -13.49
N TYR A 22 8.22 6.04 -14.66
CA TYR A 22 7.21 5.76 -15.67
C TYR A 22 6.18 4.72 -15.22
N LEU A 23 6.62 3.64 -14.55
CA LEU A 23 5.74 2.61 -14.00
C LEU A 23 4.81 3.19 -12.93
N GLU A 24 5.33 4.07 -12.07
CA GLU A 24 4.56 4.80 -11.07
C GLU A 24 3.47 5.68 -11.71
N ASP A 25 3.82 6.51 -12.70
CA ASP A 25 2.87 7.36 -13.43
C ASP A 25 1.73 6.56 -14.08
N LYS A 26 2.04 5.35 -14.59
CA LYS A 26 1.02 4.43 -15.14
C LYS A 26 0.27 3.64 -14.08
N GLY A 27 0.67 3.72 -12.82
CA GLY A 27 0.10 2.93 -11.73
C GLY A 27 0.44 1.44 -11.78
N TRP A 28 1.49 1.05 -12.52
CA TRP A 28 1.98 -0.32 -12.62
C TRP A 28 2.88 -0.66 -11.43
N LEU A 29 2.34 -0.47 -10.24
CA LEU A 29 3.10 -0.46 -8.99
C LEU A 29 3.71 -1.82 -8.64
N SER A 30 3.08 -2.92 -9.07
CA SER A 30 3.67 -4.26 -8.90
C SER A 30 4.98 -4.40 -9.69
N ALA A 31 5.04 -3.87 -10.91
CA ALA A 31 6.24 -3.93 -11.74
C ALA A 31 7.33 -2.99 -11.19
N MET A 32 6.91 -1.80 -10.75
CA MET A 32 7.81 -0.85 -10.10
C MET A 32 8.46 -1.45 -8.85
N THR A 33 7.68 -2.02 -7.93
CA THR A 33 8.21 -2.62 -6.70
C THR A 33 9.09 -3.84 -6.97
N ALA A 34 8.74 -4.68 -7.95
CA ALA A 34 9.60 -5.79 -8.36
C ALA A 34 10.96 -5.29 -8.89
N MET A 35 10.95 -4.22 -9.68
CA MET A 35 12.17 -3.59 -10.20
C MET A 35 13.03 -2.98 -9.09
N GLU A 36 12.43 -2.35 -8.08
CA GLU A 36 13.17 -1.86 -6.90
C GLU A 36 13.86 -3.02 -6.15
N GLU A 37 13.18 -4.15 -5.99
CA GLU A 37 13.70 -5.32 -5.30
C GLU A 37 14.84 -6.00 -6.07
N GLU A 38 14.69 -6.18 -7.38
CA GLU A 38 15.68 -6.86 -8.23
C GLU A 38 16.91 -5.98 -8.50
N SER A 39 16.71 -4.68 -8.74
CA SER A 39 17.81 -3.76 -9.04
C SER A 39 18.53 -3.27 -7.78
N GLY A 40 17.86 -3.28 -6.62
CA GLY A 40 18.36 -2.69 -5.39
C GLY A 40 18.31 -1.15 -5.38
N PHE A 41 17.84 -0.51 -6.44
CA PHE A 41 17.64 0.93 -6.50
C PHE A 41 16.28 1.31 -5.93
N GLN A 42 16.19 2.47 -5.28
CA GLN A 42 14.95 2.97 -4.68
C GLN A 42 14.62 4.34 -5.25
N MET A 43 13.34 4.57 -5.51
CA MET A 43 12.83 5.88 -5.97
C MET A 43 12.98 6.95 -4.89
N GLU A 44 12.75 6.56 -3.64
CA GLU A 44 12.81 7.43 -2.47
C GLU A 44 13.56 6.71 -1.33
N ASP A 45 14.33 7.47 -0.56
CA ASP A 45 14.99 7.00 0.66
C ASP A 45 14.40 7.70 1.88
N PHE A 46 13.62 6.96 2.67
CA PHE A 46 12.98 7.44 3.88
C PHE A 46 13.80 7.16 5.15
N GLY A 47 15.02 6.65 5.01
CA GLY A 47 15.81 6.11 6.11
C GLY A 47 15.42 4.66 6.47
N LYS A 48 16.30 4.01 7.23
CA LYS A 48 16.30 2.55 7.44
C LYS A 48 14.97 2.01 7.98
N GLU A 49 14.40 2.65 8.99
CA GLU A 49 13.21 2.19 9.71
C GLU A 49 11.95 2.32 8.83
N LEU A 50 11.77 3.46 8.16
CA LEU A 50 10.63 3.67 7.26
C LEU A 50 10.74 2.83 5.99
N ASN A 51 11.95 2.67 5.44
CA ASN A 51 12.19 1.76 4.32
C ASN A 51 11.89 0.30 4.68
N PHE A 52 12.16 -0.11 5.93
CA PHE A 52 11.79 -1.44 6.40
C PHE A 52 10.26 -1.60 6.51
N LEU A 53 9.57 -0.65 7.12
CA LEU A 53 8.10 -0.64 7.16
C LEU A 53 7.49 -0.67 5.74
N ARG A 54 8.02 0.15 4.82
CA ARG A 54 7.60 0.16 3.41
C ARG A 54 7.64 -1.22 2.79
N LYS A 55 8.74 -1.96 2.98
CA LYS A 55 8.88 -3.33 2.46
C LYS A 55 7.82 -4.27 3.02
N LEU A 56 7.55 -4.21 4.33
CA LEU A 56 6.52 -5.04 4.96
C LEU A 56 5.13 -4.75 4.37
N ILE A 57 4.78 -3.47 4.21
CA ILE A 57 3.49 -3.04 3.65
C ILE A 57 3.35 -3.47 2.18
N LEU A 58 4.36 -3.20 1.34
CA LEU A 58 4.30 -3.54 -0.09
C LEU A 58 4.20 -5.06 -0.32
N ARG A 59 4.82 -5.86 0.54
CA ARG A 59 4.73 -7.33 0.51
C ARG A 59 3.44 -7.87 1.15
N GLY A 60 2.68 -7.04 1.87
CA GLY A 60 1.49 -7.46 2.60
C GLY A 60 1.81 -8.33 3.82
N GLU A 61 2.99 -8.16 4.41
CA GLU A 61 3.40 -8.83 5.64
C GLU A 61 2.74 -8.15 6.86
N TRP A 62 1.41 -8.16 6.89
CA TRP A 62 0.58 -7.35 7.80
C TRP A 62 0.91 -7.55 9.28
N LYS A 63 1.09 -8.80 9.69
CA LYS A 63 1.47 -9.14 11.06
C LYS A 63 2.81 -8.52 11.45
N ASN A 64 3.81 -8.64 10.57
CA ASN A 64 5.14 -8.08 10.81
C ASN A 64 5.09 -6.55 10.83
N ALA A 65 4.25 -5.93 9.98
CA ALA A 65 4.05 -4.48 9.98
C ALA A 65 3.41 -4.00 11.30
N GLU A 66 2.35 -4.66 11.78
CA GLU A 66 1.72 -4.34 13.07
C GLU A 66 2.69 -4.51 14.24
N ASP A 67 3.44 -5.63 14.28
CA ASP A 67 4.45 -5.87 15.31
C ASP A 67 5.57 -4.82 15.29
N PHE A 68 5.96 -4.36 14.10
CA PHE A 68 6.99 -3.32 13.93
C PHE A 68 6.54 -1.95 14.45
N ILE A 69 5.29 -1.55 14.22
CA ILE A 69 4.76 -0.25 14.68
C ILE A 69 4.31 -0.26 16.13
N LYS A 70 4.06 -1.43 16.73
CA LYS A 70 3.57 -1.59 18.11
C LYS A 70 4.35 -0.78 19.16
N PRO A 71 5.69 -0.67 19.11
CA PRO A 71 6.43 0.16 20.07
C PRO A 71 6.06 1.65 20.02
N LEU A 72 5.49 2.16 18.91
CA LEU A 72 5.06 3.56 18.77
C LEU A 72 3.82 3.88 19.59
N GLN A 73 3.05 2.87 20.00
CA GLN A 73 1.81 3.05 20.77
C GLN A 73 2.02 3.85 22.06
N SER A 74 3.18 3.71 22.71
CA SER A 74 3.50 4.40 23.96
C SER A 74 4.10 5.78 23.76
N SER A 75 4.71 6.06 22.60
CA SER A 75 5.41 7.32 22.33
C SER A 75 4.58 8.33 21.53
N VAL A 76 3.82 7.87 20.53
CA VAL A 76 3.05 8.71 19.60
C VAL A 76 1.68 8.10 19.35
N LYS A 77 0.79 8.17 20.35
CA LYS A 77 -0.49 7.46 20.37
C LYS A 77 -1.41 7.77 19.18
N GLU A 78 -1.51 9.05 18.78
CA GLU A 78 -2.37 9.47 17.67
C GLU A 78 -1.84 8.97 16.32
N ASP A 79 -0.55 9.16 16.06
CA ASP A 79 0.10 8.63 14.86
C ASP A 79 0.03 7.10 14.80
N TYR A 80 0.25 6.43 15.94
CA TYR A 80 0.10 4.98 16.03
C TYR A 80 -1.30 4.52 15.64
N ALA A 81 -2.35 5.15 16.17
CA ALA A 81 -3.73 4.79 15.84
C ALA A 81 -4.03 4.99 14.34
N ARG A 82 -3.57 6.11 13.78
CA ARG A 82 -3.71 6.43 12.35
C ARG A 82 -2.99 5.42 11.46
N VAL A 83 -1.75 5.09 11.77
CA VAL A 83 -0.95 4.11 11.02
C VAL A 83 -1.55 2.72 11.14
N LEU A 84 -1.95 2.29 12.34
CA LEU A 84 -2.59 1.00 12.57
C LEU A 84 -3.92 0.89 11.81
N PHE A 85 -4.71 1.97 11.80
CA PHE A 85 -5.94 2.03 11.00
C PHE A 85 -5.65 1.83 9.52
N ALA A 86 -4.67 2.55 8.96
CA ALA A 86 -4.31 2.44 7.55
C ALA A 86 -3.90 1.00 7.17
N VAL A 87 -3.08 0.35 8.00
CA VAL A 87 -2.66 -1.05 7.82
C VAL A 87 -3.87 -1.99 7.80
N ARG A 88 -4.73 -1.91 8.82
CA ARG A 88 -5.87 -2.82 8.95
C ARG A 88 -6.99 -2.54 7.94
N LYS A 89 -7.18 -1.28 7.53
CA LYS A 89 -8.10 -0.92 6.44
C LYS A 89 -7.65 -1.60 5.14
N GLN A 90 -6.37 -1.52 4.79
CA GLN A 90 -5.87 -2.16 3.58
C GLN A 90 -5.96 -3.69 3.66
N GLN A 91 -5.64 -4.29 4.80
CA GLN A 91 -5.82 -5.73 5.02
C GLN A 91 -7.29 -6.15 4.84
N PHE A 92 -8.24 -5.36 5.35
CA PHE A 92 -9.67 -5.61 5.18
C PHE A 92 -10.10 -5.51 3.70
N LEU A 93 -9.61 -4.51 2.96
CA LEU A 93 -9.92 -4.38 1.53
C LEU A 93 -9.38 -5.55 0.71
N GLU A 94 -8.16 -6.04 1.01
CA GLU A 94 -7.61 -7.23 0.36
C GLU A 94 -8.42 -8.49 0.68
N LEU A 95 -8.90 -8.61 1.91
CA LEU A 95 -9.78 -9.69 2.32
C LEU A 95 -11.12 -9.68 1.58
N LEU A 96 -11.63 -8.48 1.26
CA LEU A 96 -12.81 -8.34 0.42
C LEU A 96 -12.51 -8.64 -1.05
N ASP A 97 -11.35 -8.27 -1.60
CA ASP A 97 -11.03 -8.53 -3.00
C ASP A 97 -10.75 -10.01 -3.29
N ASP A 98 -10.19 -10.75 -2.33
CA ASP A 98 -9.88 -12.19 -2.49
C ASP A 98 -11.13 -13.06 -2.39
N VAL A 99 -11.86 -13.21 -3.50
CA VAL A 99 -13.10 -13.99 -3.59
C VAL A 99 -12.92 -15.46 -3.18
N GLU A 100 -11.74 -16.04 -3.40
CA GLU A 100 -11.49 -17.47 -3.14
C GLU A 100 -11.24 -17.74 -1.65
N SER A 101 -10.55 -16.83 -0.96
CA SER A 101 -10.23 -16.96 0.47
C SER A 101 -11.09 -16.10 1.39
N ARG A 102 -12.06 -15.35 0.83
CA ARG A 102 -12.95 -14.44 1.58
C ARG A 102 -13.65 -15.19 2.73
N PRO A 103 -13.49 -14.74 3.99
CA PRO A 103 -14.22 -15.30 5.11
C PRO A 103 -15.72 -15.07 5.00
N GLU A 104 -16.48 -15.88 5.72
CA GLU A 104 -17.91 -15.67 5.86
C GLU A 104 -18.22 -14.33 6.55
N LEU A 105 -19.39 -13.77 6.25
CA LEU A 105 -19.84 -12.46 6.75
C LEU A 105 -19.66 -12.27 8.27
N PRO A 106 -19.96 -13.25 9.16
CA PRO A 106 -19.75 -13.07 10.59
C PRO A 106 -18.29 -12.77 10.96
N GLU A 107 -17.32 -13.35 10.26
CA GLU A 107 -15.90 -13.11 10.51
C GLU A 107 -15.46 -11.76 9.93
N LEU A 108 -15.94 -11.39 8.74
CA LEU A 108 -15.74 -10.06 8.17
C LEU A 108 -16.27 -8.95 9.09
N VAL A 109 -17.43 -9.17 9.72
CA VAL A 109 -18.02 -8.22 10.69
C VAL A 109 -17.15 -8.09 11.93
N LYS A 110 -16.49 -9.17 12.40
CA LYS A 110 -15.54 -9.07 13.52
C LYS A 110 -14.32 -8.23 13.16
N VAL A 111 -13.74 -8.46 11.98
CA VAL A 111 -12.61 -7.66 11.47
C VAL A 111 -13.01 -6.19 11.34
N LEU A 112 -14.18 -5.92 10.75
CA LEU A 112 -14.73 -4.57 10.63
C LEU A 112 -14.90 -3.92 12.00
N LYS A 113 -15.48 -4.61 12.98
CA LYS A 113 -15.68 -4.06 14.33
C LYS A 113 -14.38 -3.70 15.03
N ALA A 114 -13.30 -4.43 14.80
CA ALA A 114 -11.98 -4.07 15.33
C ALA A 114 -11.40 -2.76 14.72
N LEU A 115 -11.91 -2.30 13.58
CA LEU A 115 -11.55 -1.02 12.96
C LEU A 115 -12.34 0.17 13.53
N GLU A 116 -13.50 -0.05 14.15
CA GLU A 116 -14.41 1.01 14.60
C GLU A 116 -13.75 1.96 15.61
N GLU A 117 -12.92 1.42 16.52
CA GLU A 117 -12.22 2.20 17.53
C GLU A 117 -11.04 3.01 16.98
N LEU A 118 -10.61 2.72 15.75
CA LEU A 118 -9.41 3.30 15.14
C LEU A 118 -9.72 4.40 14.11
N CYS A 119 -11.00 4.66 13.82
CA CYS A 119 -11.40 5.58 12.76
C CYS A 119 -12.58 6.47 13.12
N SER A 120 -12.80 7.49 12.31
CA SER A 120 -13.97 8.34 12.41
C SER A 120 -15.25 7.60 12.02
N ARG A 121 -16.39 8.12 12.48
CA ARG A 121 -17.71 7.59 12.10
C ARG A 121 -17.95 7.63 10.58
N SER A 122 -17.30 8.54 9.85
CA SER A 122 -17.45 8.62 8.39
C SER A 122 -16.69 7.48 7.69
N GLU A 123 -15.45 7.23 8.13
CA GLU A 123 -14.62 6.13 7.62
C GLU A 123 -15.26 4.79 7.95
N PHE A 124 -15.77 4.62 9.18
CA PHE A 124 -16.45 3.38 9.55
C PHE A 124 -17.69 3.10 8.68
N LYS A 125 -18.46 4.13 8.31
CA LYS A 125 -19.59 3.97 7.40
C LYS A 125 -19.15 3.57 5.99
N GLU A 126 -18.04 4.13 5.51
CA GLU A 126 -17.43 3.73 4.24
C GLU A 126 -17.02 2.24 4.28
N LEU A 127 -16.38 1.80 5.36
CA LEU A 127 -16.03 0.38 5.57
C LEU A 127 -17.26 -0.54 5.58
N CYS A 128 -18.35 -0.14 6.23
CA CYS A 128 -19.62 -0.87 6.17
C CYS A 128 -20.18 -0.95 4.75
N PHE A 129 -20.04 0.11 3.96
CA PHE A 129 -20.53 0.13 2.58
C PHE A 129 -19.79 -0.87 1.69
N PHE A 130 -18.47 -1.04 1.88
CA PHE A 130 -17.71 -2.07 1.14
C PHE A 130 -18.25 -3.50 1.33
N LEU A 131 -18.81 -3.84 2.49
CA LEU A 131 -19.44 -5.15 2.72
C LEU A 131 -20.66 -5.41 1.84
N THR A 132 -21.26 -4.34 1.28
CA THR A 132 -22.44 -4.44 0.42
C THR A 132 -22.08 -4.58 -1.06
N LEU A 133 -20.82 -4.34 -1.43
CA LEU A 133 -20.35 -4.39 -2.80
C LEU A 133 -19.98 -5.82 -3.20
N SER A 134 -20.22 -6.17 -4.46
CA SER A 134 -19.75 -7.43 -5.02
C SER A 134 -18.26 -7.35 -5.37
N ASP A 135 -17.84 -6.19 -5.87
CA ASP A 135 -16.47 -5.78 -6.14
C ASP A 135 -16.22 -4.39 -5.53
N ILE A 136 -15.11 -4.23 -4.80
CA ILE A 136 -14.70 -2.96 -4.20
C ILE A 136 -14.53 -1.82 -5.24
N ARG A 137 -14.27 -2.16 -6.51
CA ARG A 137 -14.11 -1.21 -7.63
C ARG A 137 -15.42 -0.56 -8.05
N GLU A 138 -16.57 -1.03 -7.55
CA GLU A 138 -17.85 -0.35 -7.67
C GLU A 138 -17.88 0.98 -6.88
N HIS A 139 -17.03 1.12 -5.87
CA HIS A 139 -16.84 2.38 -5.16
C HIS A 139 -16.11 3.40 -6.04
N GLY A 140 -16.63 4.63 -6.11
CA GLY A 140 -16.12 5.69 -6.98
C GLY A 140 -14.61 5.95 -6.82
N ASP A 141 -14.16 6.08 -5.57
CA ASP A 141 -12.76 6.36 -5.24
C ASP A 141 -11.82 5.14 -5.44
N TYR A 142 -12.38 3.93 -5.59
CA TYR A 142 -11.61 2.68 -5.69
C TYR A 142 -11.70 2.03 -7.08
N ARG A 143 -12.20 2.75 -8.09
CA ARG A 143 -12.34 2.23 -9.47
C ARG A 143 -11.05 1.69 -10.07
N SER A 144 -9.92 2.32 -9.77
CA SER A 144 -8.59 1.89 -10.23
C SER A 144 -7.82 1.11 -9.16
N TRP A 145 -8.49 0.67 -8.09
CA TRP A 145 -7.83 -0.02 -7.01
C TRP A 145 -7.33 -1.39 -7.47
N THR A 146 -6.10 -1.67 -7.05
CA THR A 146 -5.46 -2.98 -7.10
C THR A 146 -4.78 -3.20 -5.76
N VAL A 147 -4.49 -4.47 -5.43
CA VAL A 147 -3.71 -4.80 -4.22
C VAL A 147 -2.41 -3.99 -4.15
N SER A 148 -1.65 -3.95 -5.25
CA SER A 148 -0.39 -3.19 -5.31
C SER A 148 -0.57 -1.69 -5.11
N ARG A 149 -1.64 -1.11 -5.67
CA ARG A 149 -1.97 0.31 -5.47
C ARG A 149 -2.41 0.60 -4.05
N GLY A 150 -3.32 -0.20 -3.50
CA GLY A 150 -3.80 -0.03 -2.13
C GLY A 150 -2.65 -0.10 -1.12
N ARG A 151 -1.72 -1.05 -1.27
CA ARG A 151 -0.51 -1.16 -0.44
C ARG A 151 0.40 0.07 -0.57
N TYR A 152 0.63 0.53 -1.79
CA TYR A 152 1.46 1.72 -2.05
C TYR A 152 0.85 2.98 -1.41
N GLU A 153 -0.43 3.25 -1.68
CA GLU A 153 -1.17 4.39 -1.12
C GLU A 153 -1.26 4.32 0.41
N THR A 154 -1.37 3.11 0.96
CA THR A 154 -1.35 2.88 2.42
C THR A 154 -0.04 3.38 3.02
N PHE A 155 1.11 2.99 2.46
CA PHE A 155 2.40 3.49 2.95
C PHE A 155 2.53 5.01 2.77
N GLN A 156 2.17 5.54 1.60
CA GLN A 156 2.22 6.99 1.32
C GLN A 156 1.35 7.81 2.29
N SER A 157 0.19 7.27 2.71
CA SER A 157 -0.68 7.91 3.69
C SER A 157 -0.01 8.07 5.07
N MET A 158 0.94 7.20 5.42
CA MET A 158 1.61 7.23 6.72
C MET A 158 2.60 8.40 6.83
N LEU A 159 3.10 8.89 5.70
CA LEU A 159 4.09 9.98 5.63
C LEU A 159 3.49 11.38 5.82
N LYS A 160 2.16 11.50 5.76
CA LYS A 160 1.40 12.74 6.00
C LYS A 160 1.11 12.94 7.48
#